data_AF-A0A961EVM4-F1
#
_entry.id   AF-A0A961EVM4-F1
#
_cell.length_a   1.000
_cell.length_b   1.000
_cell.length_c   1.000
_cell.angle_alpha   90.00
_cell.angle_beta   90.00
_cell.angle_gamma   90.00
#
_symmetry.space_group_name_H-M   'P 1'
#
loop_
_entity.id
_entity.type
_entity.pdbx_description
1 polymer ?
#
loop_
_entity_poly.entity_id
_entity_poly.type
_entity_poly.pdbx_seq_one_letter_code
_entity_poly.pdbx_strand_id
1 'polypeptide(L)'
;MNDITAKQISLRNASAEGFVYCSKETLDRVRANDLPKEDLYGMARAAAMLGAKRTSDLIPHCHPVSIDGMEISIDTQDNPPAVKVSVSARSIGRTGIEMEALTAVSVASLVIYDHLKPIDKDLRISDVRLLEKTGGKSDARLKRYAAGASAAILICSDSVAAGKKEDGAGVAIAEVLSKFEVTIKETVVVEDVADAIRKAVQGWVGAVDLIVTTGGTGLGPRDVTTNAIR
;
A
#
# COMPACT_ATOMS: atom_id res chain seq x y z
N MET A 1 -8.02 -5.57 -18.37
CA MET A 1 -8.01 -5.35 -16.90
C MET A 1 -7.71 -6.69 -16.22
N ASN A 2 -6.81 -6.73 -15.24
CA ASN A 2 -6.50 -7.98 -14.52
C ASN A 2 -7.55 -8.30 -13.45
N ASP A 3 -7.89 -9.57 -13.27
CA ASP A 3 -8.73 -9.96 -12.13
C ASP A 3 -7.98 -9.75 -10.81
N ILE A 4 -8.59 -8.99 -9.90
CA ILE A 4 -8.06 -8.67 -8.58
C ILE A 4 -8.93 -9.22 -7.45
N THR A 5 -9.92 -10.06 -7.75
CA THR A 5 -10.91 -10.58 -6.78
C THR A 5 -10.26 -11.29 -5.60
N ALA A 6 -9.21 -12.07 -5.85
CA ALA A 6 -8.46 -12.80 -4.81
C ALA A 6 -7.41 -11.96 -4.07
N LYS A 7 -7.23 -10.68 -4.41
CA LYS A 7 -6.28 -9.80 -3.72
C LYS A 7 -6.90 -9.27 -2.43
N GLN A 8 -6.09 -9.23 -1.37
CA GLN A 8 -6.48 -8.61 -0.11
C GLN A 8 -6.63 -7.10 -0.25
N ILE A 9 -7.62 -6.56 0.46
CA ILE A 9 -7.80 -5.12 0.65
C ILE A 9 -6.73 -4.65 1.64
N SER A 10 -6.05 -3.57 1.31
CA SER A 10 -5.06 -2.94 2.19
C SER A 10 -5.03 -1.44 1.95
N LEU A 11 -4.42 -0.68 2.87
CA LEU A 11 -4.03 0.70 2.59
C LEU A 11 -3.05 0.72 1.40
N ARG A 12 -3.22 1.70 0.53
CA ARG A 12 -2.44 1.96 -0.68
C ARG A 12 -2.09 3.43 -0.67
N ASN A 13 -0.82 3.74 -0.87
CA ASN A 13 -0.37 5.12 -1.04
C ASN A 13 0.43 5.23 -2.33
N ALA A 14 0.31 6.37 -2.99
CA ALA A 14 1.14 6.75 -4.11
C ALA A 14 1.43 8.25 -4.04
N SER A 15 2.67 8.64 -4.30
CA SER A 15 3.06 10.03 -4.50
C SER A 15 3.66 10.22 -5.87
N ALA A 16 3.27 11.29 -6.56
CA ALA A 16 3.75 11.63 -7.89
C ALA A 16 4.09 13.13 -7.97
N GLU A 17 4.99 13.48 -8.88
CA GLU A 17 5.30 14.86 -9.19
C GLU A 17 5.40 15.08 -10.69
N GLY A 18 5.36 16.34 -11.11
CA GLY A 18 5.59 16.79 -12.47
C GLY A 18 5.92 18.28 -12.51
N PHE A 19 6.53 18.72 -13.60
CA PHE A 19 7.05 20.07 -13.73
C PHE A 19 6.53 20.72 -15.01
N VAL A 20 6.08 21.96 -14.91
CA VAL A 20 5.81 22.83 -16.06
C VAL A 20 6.93 23.86 -16.13
N TYR A 21 7.93 23.58 -16.95
CA TYR A 21 9.04 24.49 -17.21
C TYR A 21 8.56 25.71 -17.99
N CYS A 22 9.08 26.87 -17.61
CA CYS A 22 8.71 28.16 -18.19
C CYS A 22 9.91 29.12 -18.16
N SER A 23 9.76 30.30 -18.76
CA SER A 23 10.74 31.37 -18.63
C SER A 23 10.76 31.93 -17.19
N LYS A 24 11.88 32.56 -16.81
CA LYS A 24 11.98 33.26 -15.52
C LYS A 24 10.94 34.37 -15.39
N GLU A 25 10.69 35.13 -16.47
CA GLU A 25 9.68 36.20 -16.50
C GLU A 25 8.28 35.64 -16.23
N THR A 26 7.94 34.51 -16.83
CA THR A 26 6.68 33.80 -16.58
C THR A 26 6.55 33.39 -15.13
N LEU A 27 7.62 32.83 -14.54
CA LEU A 27 7.62 32.40 -13.15
C LEU A 27 7.46 33.57 -12.17
N ASP A 28 8.10 34.70 -12.45
CA ASP A 28 7.97 35.92 -11.65
C ASP A 28 6.53 36.45 -11.67
N ARG A 29 5.87 36.40 -12.83
CA ARG A 29 4.44 36.73 -12.95
C ARG A 29 3.52 35.77 -12.22
N VAL A 30 3.82 34.47 -12.24
CA VAL A 30 3.08 33.46 -11.46
C VAL A 30 3.16 33.79 -9.96
N ARG A 31 4.34 34.14 -9.45
CA ARG A 31 4.56 34.52 -8.04
C ARG A 31 3.85 35.82 -7.66
N ALA A 32 3.81 36.78 -8.58
CA ALA A 32 3.11 38.04 -8.41
C ALA A 32 1.59 37.93 -8.57
N ASN A 33 1.08 36.74 -8.94
CA ASN A 33 -0.33 36.52 -9.31
C ASN A 33 -0.81 37.47 -10.42
N ASP A 34 0.08 37.80 -11.36
CA ASP A 34 -0.16 38.69 -12.50
C ASP A 34 -0.26 37.89 -13.80
N LEU A 35 -1.37 37.17 -13.96
CA LEU A 35 -1.65 36.30 -15.10
C LEU A 35 -2.90 36.77 -15.85
N PRO A 36 -2.99 36.53 -17.18
CA PRO A 36 -4.19 36.88 -17.95
C PRO A 36 -5.46 36.14 -17.50
N LYS A 37 -5.30 34.97 -16.88
CA LYS A 37 -6.37 34.16 -16.31
C LYS A 37 -6.25 34.18 -14.79
N GLU A 38 -7.38 34.31 -14.10
CA GLU A 38 -7.44 34.33 -12.64
C GLU A 38 -7.24 32.92 -12.03
N ASP A 39 -6.74 32.90 -10.79
CA ASP A 39 -6.62 31.73 -9.91
C ASP A 39 -5.99 30.46 -10.53
N LEU A 40 -4.75 30.59 -11.01
CA LEU A 40 -3.95 29.46 -11.49
C LEU A 40 -3.95 28.28 -10.49
N TYR A 41 -3.71 28.57 -9.21
CA TYR A 41 -3.49 27.55 -8.18
C TYR A 41 -4.77 26.81 -7.81
N GLY A 42 -5.89 27.51 -7.62
CA GLY A 42 -7.17 26.89 -7.32
C GLY A 42 -7.68 26.06 -8.50
N MET A 43 -7.58 26.60 -9.72
CA MET A 43 -7.98 25.87 -10.94
C MET A 43 -7.13 24.61 -11.15
N ALA A 44 -5.81 24.69 -10.98
CA ALA A 44 -4.93 23.53 -11.11
C ALA A 44 -5.21 22.46 -10.03
N ARG A 45 -5.48 22.85 -8.78
CA ARG A 45 -5.89 21.91 -7.72
C ARG A 45 -7.22 21.22 -8.02
N ALA A 46 -8.22 21.98 -8.47
CA ALA A 46 -9.51 21.41 -8.87
C ALA A 46 -9.34 20.41 -10.02
N ALA A 47 -8.52 20.76 -11.02
CA ALA A 47 -8.22 19.91 -12.16
C ALA A 47 -7.48 18.62 -11.77
N ALA A 48 -6.50 18.68 -10.86
CA ALA A 48 -5.86 17.50 -10.30
C ALA A 48 -6.89 16.54 -9.65
N MET A 49 -7.76 17.08 -8.80
CA MET A 49 -8.80 16.29 -8.12
C MET A 49 -9.78 15.63 -9.11
N LEU A 50 -10.22 16.38 -10.13
CA LEU A 50 -11.11 15.87 -11.17
C LEU A 50 -10.42 14.81 -12.04
N GLY A 51 -9.16 15.06 -12.42
CA GLY A 51 -8.35 14.13 -13.19
C GLY A 51 -8.19 12.80 -12.47
N ALA A 52 -7.84 12.83 -11.18
CA ALA A 52 -7.69 11.62 -10.37
C ALA A 52 -9.00 10.82 -10.28
N LYS A 53 -10.13 11.49 -10.04
CA LYS A 53 -11.44 10.82 -9.92
C LYS A 53 -11.92 10.21 -11.23
N ARG A 54 -11.37 10.62 -12.38
CA ARG A 54 -11.70 10.10 -13.70
C ARG A 54 -10.61 9.22 -14.31
N THR A 55 -9.60 8.80 -13.52
CA THR A 55 -8.50 7.99 -14.03
C THR A 55 -8.97 6.71 -14.73
N SER A 56 -9.95 6.00 -14.18
CA SER A 56 -10.50 4.78 -14.81
C SER A 56 -11.26 5.05 -16.11
N ASP A 57 -11.79 6.27 -16.30
CA ASP A 57 -12.46 6.66 -17.53
C ASP A 57 -11.45 7.00 -18.63
N LEU A 58 -10.26 7.45 -18.23
CA LEU A 58 -9.19 7.88 -19.14
C LEU A 58 -8.23 6.74 -19.52
N ILE A 59 -8.00 5.78 -18.61
CA ILE A 59 -6.98 4.73 -18.77
C ILE A 59 -7.67 3.35 -18.93
N PRO A 60 -7.69 2.76 -20.14
CA PRO A 60 -8.58 1.64 -20.49
C PRO A 60 -8.47 0.36 -19.63
N HIS A 61 -7.38 0.18 -18.91
CA HIS A 61 -7.14 -1.02 -18.10
C HIS A 61 -7.04 -0.75 -16.60
N CYS A 62 -7.20 0.50 -16.18
CA CYS A 62 -7.31 0.85 -14.76
C CYS A 62 -8.61 0.35 -14.18
N HIS A 63 -8.53 -0.26 -13.00
CA HIS A 63 -9.71 -0.50 -12.17
C HIS A 63 -10.23 0.83 -11.64
N PRO A 64 -11.55 0.97 -11.42
CA PRO A 64 -12.06 2.03 -10.57
C PRO A 64 -11.51 1.88 -9.15
N VAL A 65 -10.87 2.94 -8.64
CA VAL A 65 -10.29 3.00 -7.29
C VAL A 65 -10.92 4.15 -6.52
N SER A 66 -11.37 3.87 -5.30
CA SER A 66 -11.83 4.92 -4.38
C SER A 66 -10.66 5.74 -3.87
N ILE A 67 -10.77 7.06 -3.92
CA ILE A 67 -9.76 7.97 -3.37
C ILE A 67 -10.21 8.36 -1.95
N ASP A 68 -9.56 7.80 -0.95
CA ASP A 68 -9.89 8.03 0.47
C ASP A 68 -9.14 9.25 1.05
N GLY A 69 -8.01 9.63 0.44
CA GLY A 69 -7.28 10.84 0.80
C GLY A 69 -6.44 11.34 -0.36
N MET A 70 -6.35 12.66 -0.51
CA MET A 70 -5.54 13.29 -1.54
C MET A 70 -5.02 14.65 -1.09
N GLU A 71 -3.71 14.85 -1.21
CA GLU A 71 -3.02 16.10 -0.93
C GLU A 71 -2.34 16.58 -2.22
N ILE A 72 -2.48 17.86 -2.55
CA ILE A 72 -1.98 18.47 -3.79
C ILE A 72 -1.18 19.72 -3.41
N SER A 73 0.10 19.75 -3.77
CA SER A 73 0.99 20.91 -3.63
C SER A 73 1.35 21.46 -5.00
N ILE A 74 1.44 22.78 -5.11
CA ILE A 74 1.87 23.48 -6.32
C ILE A 74 2.85 24.57 -5.88
N ASP A 75 4.09 24.43 -6.33
CA ASP A 75 5.23 25.24 -5.87
C ASP A 75 6.02 25.77 -7.07
N THR A 76 6.71 26.90 -6.90
CA THR A 76 7.64 27.41 -7.93
C THR A 76 9.07 26.94 -7.67
N GLN A 77 9.83 26.63 -8.72
CA GLN A 77 11.23 26.24 -8.70
C GLN A 77 12.03 27.20 -9.58
N ASP A 78 13.22 27.62 -9.16
CA ASP A 78 14.03 28.63 -9.89
C ASP A 78 15.07 28.04 -10.84
N ASN A 79 15.52 26.80 -10.63
CA ASN A 79 16.65 26.23 -11.37
C ASN A 79 16.40 24.75 -11.78
N PRO A 80 15.87 24.49 -12.99
CA PRO A 80 15.36 25.47 -13.95
C PRO A 80 14.03 26.11 -13.50
N PRO A 81 13.63 27.30 -14.03
CA PRO A 81 12.35 27.92 -13.72
C PRO A 81 11.16 27.02 -14.08
N ALA A 82 10.34 26.67 -13.10
CA ALA A 82 9.20 25.76 -13.29
C ALA A 82 8.12 25.93 -12.23
N VAL A 83 6.89 25.55 -12.59
CA VAL A 83 5.83 25.25 -11.63
C VAL A 83 5.80 23.75 -11.39
N LYS A 84 6.14 23.34 -10.17
CA LYS A 84 6.12 21.95 -9.70
C LYS A 84 4.75 21.60 -9.16
N VAL A 85 4.20 20.47 -9.59
CA VAL A 85 2.99 19.87 -9.02
C VAL A 85 3.40 18.61 -8.28
N SER A 86 2.91 18.42 -7.06
CA SER A 86 3.09 17.21 -6.27
C SER A 86 1.76 16.72 -5.74
N VAL A 87 1.51 15.41 -5.85
CA VAL A 87 0.28 14.78 -5.39
C VAL A 87 0.62 13.58 -4.52
N SER A 88 -0.05 13.46 -3.38
CA SER A 88 -0.09 12.24 -2.56
C SER A 88 -1.52 11.72 -2.53
N ALA A 89 -1.73 10.47 -2.91
CA ALA A 89 -3.04 9.82 -2.97
C ALA A 89 -3.06 8.57 -2.09
N ARG A 90 -4.21 8.33 -1.43
CA ARG A 90 -4.43 7.21 -0.51
C ARG A 90 -5.74 6.51 -0.83
N SER A 91 -5.74 5.18 -0.75
CA SER A 91 -6.91 4.33 -0.96
C SER A 91 -6.87 3.10 -0.07
N ILE A 92 -8.04 2.54 0.28
CA ILE A 92 -8.19 1.23 0.88
C ILE A 92 -8.78 0.30 -0.19
N GLY A 93 -7.91 -0.51 -0.81
CA GLY A 93 -8.29 -1.25 -2.02
C GLY A 93 -7.42 -2.46 -2.36
N ARG A 94 -7.87 -3.18 -3.39
CA ARG A 94 -7.23 -4.42 -3.89
C ARG A 94 -6.10 -4.15 -4.90
N THR A 95 -6.07 -2.95 -5.48
CA THR A 95 -5.04 -2.49 -6.42
C THR A 95 -4.45 -1.16 -5.93
N GLY A 96 -3.30 -0.78 -6.47
CA GLY A 96 -2.65 0.49 -6.11
C GLY A 96 -3.37 1.71 -6.69
N ILE A 97 -2.92 2.88 -6.26
CA ILE A 97 -3.48 4.21 -6.62
C ILE A 97 -2.44 5.08 -7.38
N GLU A 98 -1.46 4.43 -8.02
CA GLU A 98 -0.39 5.11 -8.76
C GLU A 98 -0.93 5.95 -9.91
N MET A 99 -1.92 5.41 -10.61
CA MET A 99 -2.46 6.03 -11.81
C MET A 99 -3.30 7.26 -11.50
N GLU A 100 -4.01 7.27 -10.37
CA GLU A 100 -4.76 8.43 -9.90
C GLU A 100 -3.81 9.58 -9.55
N ALA A 101 -2.68 9.28 -8.89
CA ALA A 101 -1.66 10.28 -8.57
C ALA A 101 -1.00 10.87 -9.83
N LEU A 102 -0.60 10.00 -10.78
CA LEU A 102 0.00 10.44 -12.05
C LEU A 102 -0.98 11.21 -12.94
N THR A 103 -2.24 10.81 -12.97
CA THR A 103 -3.28 11.51 -13.72
C THR A 103 -3.55 12.89 -13.10
N ALA A 104 -3.63 12.98 -11.77
CA ALA A 104 -3.80 14.25 -11.06
C ALA A 104 -2.70 15.26 -11.43
N VAL A 105 -1.43 14.83 -11.34
CA VAL A 105 -0.28 15.65 -11.75
C VAL A 105 -0.42 16.08 -13.20
N SER A 106 -0.67 15.13 -14.10
CA SER A 106 -0.75 15.40 -15.55
C SER A 106 -1.84 16.42 -15.89
N VAL A 107 -3.03 16.27 -15.32
CA VAL A 107 -4.17 17.15 -15.60
C VAL A 107 -3.96 18.54 -14.99
N ALA A 108 -3.39 18.64 -13.79
CA ALA A 108 -3.00 19.93 -13.22
C ALA A 108 -1.92 20.62 -14.07
N SER A 109 -0.90 19.89 -14.54
CA SER A 109 0.13 20.42 -15.43
C SER A 109 -0.45 20.94 -16.75
N LEU A 110 -1.45 20.28 -17.32
CA LEU A 110 -2.16 20.77 -18.51
C LEU A 110 -2.91 22.08 -18.24
N VAL A 111 -3.54 22.22 -17.08
CA VAL A 111 -4.22 23.48 -16.69
C VAL A 111 -3.22 24.61 -16.46
N ILE A 112 -2.08 24.32 -15.84
CA ILE A 112 -0.99 25.29 -15.68
C ILE A 112 -0.49 25.72 -17.07
N TYR A 113 -0.20 24.77 -17.96
CA TYR A 113 0.20 25.07 -19.33
C TYR A 113 -0.84 25.96 -20.04
N ASP A 114 -2.12 25.64 -19.91
CA ASP A 114 -3.22 26.40 -20.52
C ASP A 114 -3.31 27.85 -20.02
N HIS A 115 -2.93 28.10 -18.76
CA HIS A 115 -2.85 29.44 -18.17
C HIS A 115 -1.63 30.22 -18.64
N LEU A 116 -0.49 29.56 -18.83
CA LEU A 116 0.77 30.23 -19.14
C LEU A 116 1.00 30.41 -20.65
N LYS A 117 0.40 29.57 -21.52
CA LYS A 117 0.62 29.64 -22.98
C LYS A 117 0.31 30.98 -23.68
N PRO A 118 -0.52 31.89 -23.13
CA PRO A 118 -0.68 33.22 -23.70
C PRO A 118 0.57 34.10 -23.54
N ILE A 119 1.35 33.89 -22.47
CA ILE A 119 2.49 34.74 -22.08
C ILE A 119 3.85 34.06 -22.29
N ASP A 120 3.86 32.74 -22.49
CA ASP A 120 5.07 31.94 -22.71
C ASP A 120 4.85 30.91 -23.82
N LYS A 121 5.75 30.85 -24.80
CA LYS A 121 5.67 29.94 -25.95
C LYS A 121 6.56 28.70 -25.81
N ASP A 122 7.53 28.72 -24.89
CA ASP A 122 8.53 27.67 -24.72
C ASP A 122 8.19 26.75 -23.53
N LEU A 123 6.92 26.75 -23.11
CA LEU A 123 6.43 25.92 -22.03
C LEU A 123 6.65 24.44 -22.33
N ARG A 124 7.04 23.68 -21.29
CA ARG A 124 7.21 22.23 -21.38
C ARG A 124 6.72 21.54 -20.11
N ILE A 125 5.79 20.60 -20.28
CA ILE A 125 5.46 19.62 -19.23
C ILE A 125 6.49 18.50 -19.30
N SER A 126 7.10 18.15 -18.18
CA SER A 126 8.13 17.12 -18.09
C SER A 126 8.17 16.49 -16.71
N ASP A 127 8.92 15.39 -16.61
CA ASP A 127 9.23 14.70 -15.36
C ASP A 127 7.98 14.29 -14.56
N VAL A 128 6.88 13.99 -15.26
CA VAL A 128 5.70 13.38 -14.64
C VAL A 128 6.07 11.96 -14.23
N ARG A 129 6.26 11.73 -12.94
CA ARG A 129 6.78 10.47 -12.42
C ARG A 129 6.24 10.15 -11.04
N LEU A 130 6.28 8.86 -10.72
CA LEU A 130 5.99 8.36 -9.38
C LEU A 130 7.23 8.53 -8.50
N LEU A 131 7.04 9.05 -7.28
CA LEU A 131 8.08 9.21 -6.26
C LEU A 131 8.11 8.01 -5.32
N GLU A 132 6.96 7.63 -4.78
CA GLU A 132 6.83 6.53 -3.85
C GLU A 132 5.49 5.82 -4.06
N LYS A 133 5.47 4.52 -3.76
CA LYS A 133 4.24 3.79 -3.51
C LYS A 133 4.40 2.78 -2.40
N THR A 134 3.35 2.59 -1.62
CA THR A 134 3.30 1.59 -0.54
C THR A 134 1.97 0.86 -0.54
N GLY A 135 1.93 -0.30 0.12
CA GLY A 135 0.75 -1.16 0.20
C GLY A 135 0.68 -2.27 -0.85
N GLY A 136 0.10 -3.40 -0.45
CA GLY A 136 -0.07 -4.61 -1.27
C GLY A 136 0.97 -5.69 -1.07
N LYS A 137 0.88 -6.75 -1.89
CA LYS A 137 1.84 -7.88 -1.87
C LYS A 137 3.30 -7.46 -2.06
N SER A 138 3.54 -6.33 -2.73
CA SER A 138 4.87 -5.80 -3.02
C SER A 138 5.43 -4.92 -1.90
N ASP A 139 4.67 -4.69 -0.83
CA ASP A 139 5.14 -3.88 0.29
C ASP A 139 6.20 -4.65 1.09
N ALA A 140 7.46 -4.25 0.89
CA ALA A 140 8.63 -4.85 1.51
C ALA A 140 8.68 -4.64 3.03
N ARG A 141 7.80 -3.82 3.62
CA ARG A 141 7.78 -3.60 5.09
C ARG A 141 7.55 -4.88 5.87
N LEU A 142 6.63 -5.74 5.44
CA LEU A 142 6.37 -7.00 6.16
C LEU A 142 7.62 -7.88 6.20
N LYS A 143 8.34 -7.99 5.07
CA LYS A 143 9.65 -8.67 5.06
C LYS A 143 10.65 -8.00 5.99
N ARG A 144 10.72 -6.67 6.01
CA ARG A 144 11.69 -5.94 6.87
C ARG A 144 11.47 -6.18 8.37
N TYR A 145 10.23 -6.34 8.82
CA TYR A 145 9.94 -6.62 10.24
C TYR A 145 10.03 -8.10 10.60
N ALA A 146 9.72 -8.99 9.64
CA ALA A 146 9.69 -10.43 9.89
C ALA A 146 11.02 -11.13 9.61
N ALA A 147 11.88 -10.56 8.74
CA ALA A 147 13.15 -11.19 8.37
C ALA A 147 14.06 -11.33 9.59
N GLY A 148 14.51 -12.56 9.83
CA GLY A 148 15.34 -12.91 10.98
C GLY A 148 14.58 -13.16 12.28
N ALA A 149 13.25 -12.95 12.30
CA ALA A 149 12.42 -13.37 13.42
C ALA A 149 12.34 -14.91 13.49
N SER A 150 12.06 -15.41 14.67
CA SER A 150 11.90 -16.83 14.98
C SER A 150 10.44 -17.16 15.32
N ALA A 151 9.98 -18.32 14.88
CA ALA A 151 8.62 -18.77 15.17
C ALA A 151 8.56 -20.24 15.58
N ALA A 152 7.53 -20.57 16.36
CA ALA A 152 7.11 -21.94 16.62
C ALA A 152 5.66 -22.15 16.17
N ILE A 153 5.37 -23.36 15.67
CA ILE A 153 4.04 -23.71 15.14
C ILE A 153 3.45 -24.83 16.01
N LEU A 154 2.29 -24.58 16.61
CA LEU A 154 1.50 -25.58 17.34
C LEU A 154 0.29 -26.00 16.52
N ILE A 155 0.14 -27.30 16.28
CA ILE A 155 -1.04 -27.89 15.67
C ILE A 155 -1.84 -28.63 16.75
N CYS A 156 -3.01 -28.11 17.11
CA CYS A 156 -3.95 -28.71 18.05
C CYS A 156 -4.95 -29.59 17.27
N SER A 157 -4.72 -30.91 17.21
CA SER A 157 -5.62 -31.82 16.48
C SER A 157 -5.49 -33.26 16.98
N ASP A 158 -6.57 -33.77 17.59
CA ASP A 158 -6.69 -35.17 18.00
C ASP A 158 -6.41 -36.14 16.84
N SER A 159 -6.91 -35.82 15.63
CA SER A 159 -6.75 -36.69 14.46
C SER A 159 -5.33 -36.76 13.92
N VAL A 160 -4.60 -35.64 13.95
CA VAL A 160 -3.21 -35.57 13.49
C VAL A 160 -2.29 -36.13 14.57
N ALA A 161 -2.54 -35.80 15.84
CA ALA A 161 -1.82 -36.36 16.99
C ALA A 161 -1.93 -37.89 17.05
N ALA A 162 -3.12 -38.44 16.74
CA ALA A 162 -3.35 -39.89 16.66
C ALA A 162 -2.83 -40.55 15.36
N GLY A 163 -2.18 -39.80 14.45
CA GLY A 163 -1.65 -40.31 13.19
C GLY A 163 -2.72 -40.73 12.16
N LYS A 164 -3.99 -40.32 12.36
CA LYS A 164 -5.11 -40.65 11.46
C LYS A 164 -5.22 -39.72 10.26
N LYS A 165 -4.52 -38.57 10.29
CA LYS A 165 -4.53 -37.55 9.25
C LYS A 165 -3.18 -36.83 9.21
N GLU A 166 -2.71 -36.49 8.03
CA GLU A 166 -1.53 -35.65 7.85
C GLU A 166 -1.84 -34.16 8.12
N ASP A 167 -0.85 -33.42 8.59
CA ASP A 167 -0.99 -32.00 8.86
C ASP A 167 -0.80 -31.16 7.59
N GLY A 168 -1.90 -30.64 7.04
CA GLY A 168 -1.85 -29.64 5.97
C GLY A 168 -1.76 -28.20 6.48
N ALA A 169 -2.19 -27.94 7.72
CA ALA A 169 -2.31 -26.58 8.24
C ALA A 169 -0.96 -26.03 8.69
N GLY A 170 -0.18 -26.81 9.45
CA GLY A 170 1.18 -26.42 9.85
C GLY A 170 2.10 -26.27 8.64
N VAL A 171 1.96 -27.12 7.61
CA VAL A 171 2.70 -26.96 6.33
C VAL A 171 2.38 -25.63 5.66
N ALA A 172 1.09 -25.29 5.53
CA ALA A 172 0.69 -24.01 4.92
C ALA A 172 1.20 -22.80 5.72
N ILE A 173 1.17 -22.86 7.06
CA ILE A 173 1.71 -21.81 7.93
C ILE A 173 3.22 -21.69 7.73
N ALA A 174 3.95 -22.82 7.71
CA ALA A 174 5.39 -22.85 7.52
C ALA A 174 5.81 -22.22 6.17
N GLU A 175 5.07 -22.52 5.09
CA GLU A 175 5.30 -21.91 3.78
C GLU A 175 5.09 -20.39 3.79
N VAL A 176 4.08 -19.91 4.50
CA VAL A 176 3.81 -18.47 4.64
C VAL A 176 4.94 -17.79 5.40
N LEU A 177 5.32 -18.32 6.57
CA LEU A 177 6.39 -17.76 7.40
C LEU A 177 7.73 -17.72 6.66
N SER A 178 8.05 -18.78 5.92
CA SER A 178 9.29 -18.87 5.14
C SER A 178 9.39 -17.79 4.05
N LYS A 179 8.27 -17.40 3.42
CA LYS A 179 8.24 -16.31 2.43
C LYS A 179 8.63 -14.94 3.02
N PHE A 180 8.53 -14.81 4.34
CA PHE A 180 8.90 -13.62 5.10
C PHE A 180 10.26 -13.75 5.82
N GLU A 181 11.05 -14.79 5.51
CA GLU A 181 12.38 -15.02 6.10
C GLU A 181 12.34 -15.23 7.62
N VAL A 182 11.23 -15.77 8.12
CA VAL A 182 11.06 -16.20 9.51
C VAL A 182 11.65 -17.60 9.69
N THR A 183 12.50 -17.77 10.71
CA THR A 183 13.09 -19.07 11.05
C THR A 183 12.14 -19.88 11.92
N ILE A 184 11.63 -20.99 11.41
CA ILE A 184 10.80 -21.91 12.19
C ILE A 184 11.72 -22.76 13.07
N LYS A 185 11.62 -22.58 14.39
CA LYS A 185 12.44 -23.30 15.39
C LYS A 185 11.88 -24.67 15.69
N GLU A 186 10.55 -24.77 15.78
CA GLU A 186 9.89 -26.00 16.16
C GLU A 186 8.46 -26.03 15.60
N THR A 187 8.03 -27.22 15.19
CA THR A 187 6.64 -27.51 14.79
C THR A 187 6.18 -28.73 15.58
N VAL A 188 5.12 -28.57 16.37
CA VAL A 188 4.63 -29.62 17.28
C VAL A 188 3.14 -29.85 17.04
N VAL A 189 2.75 -31.12 17.00
CA VAL A 189 1.35 -31.54 17.01
C VAL A 189 0.99 -32.00 18.42
N VAL A 190 -0.12 -31.51 18.95
CA VAL A 190 -0.67 -31.91 20.25
C VAL A 190 -2.14 -32.32 20.12
N GLU A 191 -2.60 -33.14 21.06
CA GLU A 191 -4.02 -33.37 21.27
C GLU A 191 -4.71 -32.08 21.72
N ASP A 192 -6.02 -31.97 21.46
CA ASP A 192 -6.83 -30.79 21.79
C ASP A 192 -7.21 -30.80 23.29
N VAL A 193 -6.18 -30.73 24.14
CA VAL A 193 -6.28 -30.80 25.60
C VAL A 193 -5.40 -29.72 26.22
N ALA A 194 -5.95 -29.01 27.21
CA ALA A 194 -5.35 -27.80 27.76
C ALA A 194 -3.92 -27.98 28.28
N ASP A 195 -3.63 -29.09 28.95
CA ASP A 195 -2.30 -29.33 29.52
C ASP A 195 -1.24 -29.58 28.44
N ALA A 196 -1.60 -30.30 27.36
CA ALA A 196 -0.70 -30.53 26.24
C ALA A 196 -0.39 -29.23 25.50
N ILE A 197 -1.41 -28.41 25.27
CA ILE A 197 -1.30 -27.08 24.63
C ILE A 197 -0.43 -26.15 25.49
N ARG A 198 -0.70 -26.04 26.80
CA ARG A 198 0.09 -25.20 27.72
C ARG A 198 1.55 -25.60 27.76
N LYS A 199 1.82 -26.89 27.90
CA LYS A 199 3.19 -27.40 28.00
C LYS A 199 4.00 -27.07 26.75
N ALA A 200 3.41 -27.21 25.56
CA ALA A 200 4.06 -26.84 24.31
C ALA A 200 4.34 -25.34 24.24
N VAL A 201 3.34 -24.50 24.53
CA VAL A 201 3.49 -23.03 24.45
C VAL A 201 4.48 -22.48 25.49
N GLN A 202 4.43 -22.97 26.74
CA GLN A 202 5.32 -22.51 27.81
C GLN A 202 6.80 -22.69 27.49
N GLY A 203 7.16 -23.76 26.77
CA GLY A 203 8.55 -23.99 26.33
C GLY A 203 9.07 -22.94 25.35
N TRP A 204 8.17 -22.19 24.70
CA TRP A 204 8.51 -21.21 23.68
C TRP A 204 8.38 -19.76 24.15
N VAL A 205 7.75 -19.51 25.31
CA VAL A 205 7.62 -18.16 25.86
C VAL A 205 9.00 -17.57 26.12
N GLY A 206 9.33 -16.50 25.40
CA GLY A 206 10.64 -15.84 25.46
C GLY A 206 11.76 -16.54 24.67
N ALA A 207 11.49 -17.69 24.06
CA ALA A 207 12.46 -18.42 23.21
C ALA A 207 12.24 -18.16 21.71
N VAL A 208 11.04 -17.73 21.31
CA VAL A 208 10.70 -17.34 19.93
C VAL A 208 9.97 -16.00 19.91
N ASP A 209 10.02 -15.32 18.76
CA ASP A 209 9.36 -14.02 18.55
C ASP A 209 7.86 -14.16 18.26
N LEU A 210 7.44 -15.31 17.71
CA LEU A 210 6.05 -15.59 17.34
C LEU A 210 5.68 -17.05 17.62
N ILE A 211 4.56 -17.27 18.30
CA ILE A 211 3.94 -18.59 18.43
C ILE A 211 2.67 -18.58 17.58
N VAL A 212 2.60 -19.44 16.57
CA VAL A 212 1.40 -19.61 15.74
C VAL A 212 0.72 -20.90 16.14
N THR A 213 -0.55 -20.81 16.54
CA THR A 213 -1.36 -21.97 16.87
C THR A 213 -2.42 -22.19 15.78
N THR A 214 -2.71 -23.45 15.47
CA THR A 214 -3.71 -23.83 14.46
C THR A 214 -4.42 -25.11 14.90
N GLY A 215 -5.70 -25.23 14.57
CA GLY A 215 -6.57 -26.26 15.17
C GLY A 215 -7.19 -25.81 16.49
N GLY A 216 -8.23 -26.52 16.95
CA GLY A 216 -9.04 -26.08 18.10
C GLY A 216 -9.59 -24.66 17.93
N THR A 217 -10.35 -24.41 16.85
CA THR A 217 -11.00 -23.10 16.57
C THR A 217 -12.50 -23.23 16.26
N GLY A 218 -13.14 -24.28 16.77
CA GLY A 218 -14.57 -24.53 16.61
C GLY A 218 -15.42 -24.11 17.82
N LEU A 219 -16.73 -23.93 17.63
CA LEU A 219 -17.69 -23.72 18.73
C LEU A 219 -17.99 -25.01 19.53
N GLY A 220 -17.09 -26.00 19.45
CA GLY A 220 -17.29 -27.31 20.07
C GLY A 220 -16.96 -27.28 21.56
N PRO A 221 -17.66 -28.06 22.40
CA PRO A 221 -17.43 -28.10 23.85
C PRO A 221 -16.03 -28.60 24.27
N ARG A 222 -15.24 -29.10 23.32
CA ARG A 222 -13.86 -29.57 23.52
C ARG A 222 -12.80 -28.58 23.05
N ASP A 223 -13.20 -27.48 22.43
CA ASP A 223 -12.25 -26.46 22.01
C ASP A 223 -11.78 -25.66 23.23
N VAL A 224 -10.52 -25.90 23.59
CA VAL A 224 -9.89 -25.28 24.76
C VAL A 224 -8.65 -24.49 24.42
N THR A 225 -8.29 -24.35 23.14
CA THR A 225 -6.99 -23.77 22.72
C THR A 225 -6.82 -22.33 23.23
N THR A 226 -7.83 -21.48 23.05
CA THR A 226 -7.78 -20.08 23.53
C THR A 226 -7.77 -19.96 25.05
N ASN A 227 -8.46 -20.86 25.77
CA ASN A 227 -8.49 -20.90 27.24
C ASN A 227 -7.21 -21.51 27.84
N ALA A 228 -6.55 -22.41 27.11
CA ALA A 228 -5.31 -23.03 27.52
C ALA A 228 -4.14 -22.04 27.46
N ILE A 229 -4.15 -21.11 26.50
CA ILE A 229 -3.07 -20.15 26.23
C ILE A 229 -3.17 -18.87 27.09
N ARG A 230 -4.32 -18.61 27.73
CA ARG A 230 -4.46 -17.56 28.75
C ARG A 230 -3.69 -17.91 30.02
#